data_AF-A0AB39QD95-F1
#
_entry.id   AF-A0AB39QD95-F1
#
_cell.length_a   1.000
_cell.length_b   1.000
_cell.length_c   1.000
_cell.angle_alpha   90.00
_cell.angle_beta   90.00
_cell.angle_gamma   90.00
#
_symmetry.space_group_name_H-M   'P 1'
#
loop_
_entity.id
_entity.type
_entity.pdbx_description
1 polymer ?
#
loop_
_entity_poly.entity_id
_entity_poly.type
_entity_poly.pdbx_seq_one_letter_code
_entity_poly.pdbx_strand_id
1 'polypeptide(L)'
;MSQVGSVYGAFLPGLVIASLGIGAVFVTATTTALAMVEHREAGLASGVVNTFHEVGGSIGVAVVSTVAASGFERGSPGGFGDAFTVWSVAAAAGAVVALGLVPRGKPQSTGGPHVH
;
A
#
# COMPACT_ATOMS: atom_id res chain seq x y z
N MET A 1 -9.61 8.67 32.06
CA MET A 1 -10.03 8.28 30.70
C MET A 1 -10.09 6.77 30.64
N SER A 2 -11.14 6.17 30.09
CA SER A 2 -11.24 4.71 29.98
C SER A 2 -10.06 4.19 29.16
N GLN A 3 -9.48 3.05 29.56
CA GLN A 3 -8.35 2.41 28.88
C GLN A 3 -8.61 2.25 27.37
N VAL A 4 -9.87 2.05 27.00
CA VAL A 4 -10.38 1.99 25.64
C VAL A 4 -10.22 3.31 24.88
N GLY A 5 -10.53 4.46 25.49
CA GLY A 5 -10.36 5.77 24.86
C GLY A 5 -8.88 6.09 24.56
N SER A 6 -7.96 5.59 25.38
CA SER A 6 -6.52 5.71 25.16
C SER A 6 -6.03 4.83 23.99
N VAL A 7 -6.57 3.62 23.83
CA VAL A 7 -6.21 2.72 22.72
C VAL A 7 -6.66 3.33 21.38
N TYR A 8 -7.90 3.80 21.28
CA TYR A 8 -8.35 4.48 20.05
C TYR A 8 -7.52 5.73 19.76
N GLY A 9 -7.21 6.55 20.76
CA GLY A 9 -6.35 7.72 20.59
C GLY A 9 -4.95 7.40 20.07
N ALA A 10 -4.38 6.25 20.44
CA ALA A 10 -3.05 5.83 20.02
C ALA A 10 -3.04 5.18 18.62
N PHE A 11 -4.05 4.37 18.28
CA PHE A 11 -4.05 3.56 17.05
C PHE A 11 -4.76 4.23 15.87
N LEU A 12 -5.85 4.96 16.12
CA LEU A 12 -6.71 5.51 15.07
C LEU A 12 -5.94 6.44 14.09
N PRO A 13 -5.06 7.35 14.54
CA PRO A 13 -4.31 8.20 13.63
C PRO A 13 -3.40 7.40 12.69
N GLY A 14 -2.70 6.40 13.23
CA GLY A 14 -1.83 5.52 12.44
C GLY A 14 -2.62 4.70 11.41
N LEU A 15 -3.78 4.17 11.81
CA LEU A 15 -4.66 3.42 10.92
C LEU A 15 -5.17 4.29 9.77
N VAL A 16 -5.62 5.52 10.06
CA VAL A 16 -6.09 6.46 9.03
C VAL A 16 -4.98 6.79 8.04
N ILE A 17 -3.77 7.10 8.52
CA ILE A 17 -2.63 7.40 7.65
C ILE A 17 -2.29 6.19 6.76
N ALA A 18 -2.24 4.99 7.34
CA ALA A 18 -1.95 3.76 6.61
C ALA A 18 -3.01 3.47 5.54
N SER A 19 -4.31 3.54 5.90
CA SER A 19 -5.40 3.29 4.97
C SER A 19 -5.42 4.28 3.80
N LEU A 20 -5.19 5.57 4.07
CA LEU A 20 -5.10 6.59 3.02
C LEU A 20 -3.92 6.33 2.07
N GLY A 21 -2.76 5.99 2.62
CA GLY A 21 -1.57 5.66 1.82
C GLY A 21 -1.78 4.44 0.94
N ILE A 22 -2.30 3.34 1.50
CA ILE A 22 -2.57 2.10 0.75
C ILE A 22 -3.60 2.35 -0.36
N GLY A 23 -4.70 3.05 -0.05
CA GLY A 23 -5.72 3.39 -1.03
C GLY A 23 -5.16 4.23 -2.19
N ALA A 24 -4.37 5.27 -1.88
CA ALA A 24 -3.75 6.11 -2.89
C ALA A 24 -2.78 5.34 -3.79
N VAL A 25 -1.94 4.47 -3.20
CA VAL A 25 -1.01 3.61 -3.97
C VAL A 25 -1.77 2.66 -4.88
N PHE A 26 -2.82 2.02 -4.38
CA PHE A 26 -3.62 1.08 -5.16
C PHE A 26 -4.32 1.77 -6.35
N VAL A 27 -4.96 2.91 -6.12
CA VAL A 27 -5.58 3.71 -7.19
C VAL A 27 -4.53 4.16 -8.20
N THR A 28 -3.38 4.64 -7.76
CA THR A 28 -2.31 5.08 -8.65
C THR A 28 -1.76 3.92 -9.48
N ALA A 29 -1.51 2.76 -8.87
CA ALA A 29 -1.01 1.58 -9.57
C ALA A 29 -2.01 1.06 -10.62
N THR A 30 -3.29 0.94 -10.25
CA THR A 30 -4.35 0.47 -11.16
C THR A 30 -4.58 1.44 -12.31
N THR A 31 -4.72 2.74 -12.04
CA THR A 31 -4.91 3.76 -13.09
C THR A 31 -3.72 3.85 -14.02
N THR A 32 -2.49 3.81 -13.49
CA THR A 32 -1.26 3.83 -14.31
C THR A 32 -1.16 2.57 -15.18
N ALA A 33 -1.44 1.39 -14.62
CA ALA A 33 -1.41 0.14 -15.36
C ALA A 33 -2.44 0.12 -16.49
N LEU A 34 -3.59 0.77 -16.30
CA LEU A 34 -4.69 0.81 -17.27
C LEU A 34 -4.59 1.98 -18.27
N ALA A 35 -3.77 3.00 -18.00
CA ALA A 35 -3.76 4.26 -18.75
C ALA A 35 -3.44 4.10 -20.25
N MET A 36 -2.68 3.06 -20.64
CA MET A 36 -2.19 2.85 -22.01
C MET A 36 -2.66 1.54 -22.66
N VAL A 37 -3.62 0.85 -22.03
CA VAL A 37 -4.09 -0.47 -22.49
C VAL A 37 -5.39 -0.31 -23.27
N GLU A 38 -5.54 -1.05 -24.37
CA GLU A 38 -6.79 -1.02 -25.14
C GLU A 38 -7.95 -1.61 -24.33
N HIS A 39 -9.18 -1.15 -24.59
CA HIS A 39 -10.36 -1.50 -23.78
C HIS A 39 -10.60 -3.02 -23.69
N ARG A 40 -10.26 -3.78 -24.74
CA ARG A 40 -10.36 -5.24 -24.78
C ARG A 40 -9.35 -5.96 -23.88
N GLU A 41 -8.25 -5.29 -23.53
CA GLU A 41 -7.14 -5.81 -22.72
C GLU A 41 -7.18 -5.30 -21.27
N ALA A 42 -8.06 -4.35 -20.96
CA ALA A 42 -8.22 -3.79 -19.61
C ALA A 42 -8.50 -4.86 -18.54
N GLY A 43 -9.26 -5.91 -18.88
CA GLY A 43 -9.50 -7.04 -17.99
C GLY A 43 -8.22 -7.84 -17.69
N LEU A 44 -7.35 -8.03 -18.68
CA LEU A 44 -6.06 -8.71 -18.51
C LEU A 44 -5.11 -7.85 -17.66
N ALA A 45 -5.00 -6.56 -17.95
CA ALA A 45 -4.16 -5.64 -17.20
C ALA A 45 -4.61 -5.51 -15.73
N SER A 46 -5.92 -5.41 -15.48
CA SER A 46 -6.47 -5.42 -14.13
C SER A 46 -6.20 -6.74 -13.40
N GLY A 47 -6.37 -7.88 -14.09
CA GLY A 47 -6.06 -9.20 -13.53
C GLY A 47 -4.59 -9.34 -13.12
N VAL A 48 -3.66 -8.81 -13.91
CA VAL A 48 -2.23 -8.77 -13.57
C VAL A 48 -1.99 -7.93 -12.31
N VAL A 49 -2.59 -6.73 -12.23
CA VAL A 49 -2.48 -5.86 -11.04
C VAL A 49 -3.03 -6.56 -9.80
N ASN A 50 -4.20 -7.19 -9.91
CA ASN A 50 -4.84 -7.87 -8.78
C ASN A 50 -4.03 -9.09 -8.32
N THR A 51 -3.46 -9.85 -9.26
CA THR A 51 -2.58 -10.99 -8.94
C THR A 51 -1.34 -10.52 -8.18
N PHE A 52 -0.66 -9.48 -8.66
CA PHE A 52 0.50 -8.93 -7.94
C PHE A 52 0.11 -8.35 -6.59
N HIS A 53 -1.09 -7.77 -6.46
CA HIS A 53 -1.60 -7.27 -5.19
C HIS A 53 -1.85 -8.41 -4.19
N GLU A 54 -2.49 -9.50 -4.61
CA GLU A 54 -2.72 -10.68 -3.75
C GLU A 54 -1.41 -11.36 -3.37
N VAL A 55 -0.50 -11.56 -4.33
CA VAL A 55 0.83 -12.14 -4.09
C VAL A 55 1.63 -11.25 -3.13
N GLY A 56 1.70 -9.94 -3.39
CA GLY A 56 2.40 -8.99 -2.53
C GLY A 56 1.79 -8.92 -1.12
N GLY A 57 0.46 -8.90 -1.03
CA GLY A 57 -0.27 -8.94 0.23
C GLY A 57 0.02 -10.19 1.04
N SER A 58 0.02 -11.37 0.41
CA SER A 58 0.34 -12.64 1.07
C SER A 58 1.78 -12.68 1.61
N ILE A 59 2.75 -12.16 0.84
CA ILE A 59 4.15 -12.05 1.27
C ILE A 59 4.28 -11.08 2.44
N GLY A 60 3.64 -9.92 2.36
CA GLY A 60 3.63 -8.93 3.44
C GLY A 60 3.07 -9.51 4.74
N VAL A 61 1.93 -10.21 4.66
CA VAL A 61 1.30 -10.88 5.81
C VAL A 61 2.23 -11.95 6.37
N ALA A 62 2.87 -12.77 5.53
CA ALA A 62 3.81 -13.79 5.98
C ALA A 62 4.97 -13.16 6.78
N VAL A 63 5.62 -12.13 6.24
CA VAL A 63 6.73 -11.44 6.90
C VAL A 63 6.29 -10.82 8.23
N VAL A 64 5.20 -10.06 8.24
CA VAL A 64 4.68 -9.39 9.45
C VAL A 64 4.30 -10.43 10.52
N SER A 65 3.64 -11.52 10.12
CA SER A 65 3.26 -12.61 11.03
C SER A 65 4.49 -13.29 11.63
N THR A 66 5.51 -13.58 10.83
CA THR A 66 6.78 -14.16 11.32
C THR A 66 7.47 -13.24 12.32
N VAL A 67 7.56 -11.94 12.04
CA VAL A 67 8.19 -10.98 12.98
C VAL A 67 7.39 -10.90 14.28
N ALA A 68 6.06 -10.81 14.19
CA ALA A 68 5.19 -10.81 15.35
C ALA A 68 5.35 -12.09 16.19
N ALA A 69 5.37 -13.25 15.54
CA ALA A 69 5.53 -14.55 16.19
C ALA A 69 6.88 -14.69 16.91
N SER A 70 7.95 -14.13 16.34
CA SER A 70 9.28 -14.17 16.95
C SER A 70 9.33 -13.52 18.34
N GLY A 71 8.43 -12.56 18.63
CA GLY A 71 8.31 -11.98 19.98
C GLY A 71 7.77 -12.98 21.01
N PHE A 72 6.83 -13.83 20.61
CA PHE A 72 6.29 -14.88 21.48
C PHE A 72 7.33 -15.94 21.82
N GLU A 73 8.20 -16.31 20.88
CA GLU A 73 9.33 -17.21 21.12
C GLU A 73 10.31 -16.64 22.16
N ARG A 74 10.41 -15.31 22.24
CA ARG A 74 11.21 -14.58 23.25
C ARG A 74 10.44 -14.30 24.55
N GLY A 75 9.20 -14.77 24.68
CA GLY A 75 8.34 -14.53 25.85
C GLY A 75 7.86 -13.08 25.99
N SER A 76 7.86 -12.30 24.91
CA SER A 76 7.53 -10.86 24.92
C SER A 76 6.30 -10.54 24.08
N PRO A 77 5.31 -9.79 24.61
CA PRO A 77 4.21 -9.24 23.81
C PRO A 77 4.67 -8.15 22.83
N GLY A 78 5.94 -7.72 22.88
CA GLY A 78 6.52 -6.68 22.03
C GLY A 78 6.66 -7.06 20.55
N GLY A 79 6.46 -8.33 20.17
CA GLY A 79 6.60 -8.79 18.79
C GLY A 79 5.71 -8.03 17.78
N PHE A 80 4.51 -7.60 18.19
CA PHE A 80 3.66 -6.77 17.34
C PHE A 80 4.29 -5.38 17.09
N GLY A 81 4.93 -4.78 18.10
CA GLY A 81 5.64 -3.52 17.96
C GLY A 81 6.83 -3.64 17.00
N ASP A 82 7.58 -4.73 17.10
CA ASP A 82 8.68 -5.05 16.17
C ASP A 82 8.13 -5.18 14.73
N ALA A 83 7.01 -5.87 14.55
CA ALA A 83 6.37 -6.05 13.25
C ALA A 83 5.88 -4.72 12.65
N PHE A 84 5.27 -3.85 13.46
CA PHE A 84 4.89 -2.49 13.03
C PHE A 84 6.10 -1.65 12.66
N THR A 85 7.22 -1.80 13.37
CA THR A 85 8.48 -1.09 13.07
C THR A 85 9.05 -1.54 11.73
N VAL A 86 9.12 -2.85 11.50
CA VAL A 86 9.56 -3.42 10.22
C VAL A 86 8.70 -2.90 9.07
N TRP A 87 7.37 -2.92 9.23
CA TRP A 87 6.46 -2.40 8.21
C TRP A 87 6.63 -0.90 7.97
N SER A 88 6.84 -0.13 9.03
CA SER A 88 7.06 1.32 8.94
C SER A 88 8.35 1.66 8.21
N VAL A 89 9.43 0.91 8.45
CA VAL A 89 10.70 1.05 7.71
C VAL A 89 10.52 0.65 6.24
N ALA A 90 9.82 -0.45 5.96
CA ALA A 90 9.53 -0.88 4.59
C ALA A 90 8.70 0.17 3.83
N ALA A 91 7.67 0.74 4.47
CA ALA A 91 6.86 1.81 3.90
C ALA A 91 7.68 3.08 3.63
N ALA A 92 8.54 3.49 4.57
CA ALA A 92 9.43 4.63 4.39
C ALA A 92 10.43 4.42 3.25
N ALA A 93 11.03 3.22 3.15
CA ALA A 93 11.92 2.86 2.05
C ALA A 93 11.17 2.89 0.70
N GLY A 94 9.95 2.34 0.65
CA GLY A 94 9.09 2.40 -0.53
C GLY A 94 8.76 3.83 -0.95
N ALA A 95 8.47 4.72 0.01
CA ALA A 95 8.25 6.14 -0.24
C ALA A 95 9.50 6.83 -0.81
N VAL A 96 10.69 6.55 -0.27
CA VAL A 96 11.96 7.09 -0.79
C VAL A 96 12.23 6.59 -2.22
N VAL A 97 12.00 5.30 -2.48
CA VAL A 97 12.14 4.72 -3.83
C VAL A 97 11.15 5.37 -4.79
N ALA A 98 9.90 5.57 -4.38
CA ALA A 98 8.88 6.24 -5.19
C ALA A 98 9.28 7.68 -5.54
N LEU A 99 9.87 8.43 -4.60
CA LEU A 99 10.39 9.78 -4.88
C LEU A 99 11.48 9.79 -5.96
N GLY A 100 12.27 8.72 -6.06
CA GLY A 100 13.30 8.57 -7.10
C GLY A 100 12.77 8.05 -8.44
N LEU A 101 11.80 7.14 -8.40
CA LEU A 101 11.30 6.45 -9.60
C LEU A 101 10.17 7.18 -10.31
N VAL A 102 9.31 7.92 -9.59
CA VAL A 102 8.14 8.58 -10.19
C VAL A 102 8.59 9.80 -10.99
N PRO A 103 8.55 9.77 -12.34
CA PRO A 103 8.91 10.92 -13.14
C PRO A 103 7.85 12.01 -12.96
N ARG A 104 8.25 13.28 -12.99
CA ARG A 104 7.31 14.42 -12.96
C ARG A 104 6.56 14.52 -14.30
N GLY A 105 5.55 13.68 -14.50
CA GLY A 105 4.71 13.69 -15.69
C GLY A 105 3.63 14.77 -15.63
N LYS A 106 3.55 15.62 -16.66
CA LYS A 106 2.37 16.48 -16.90
C LYS A 106 1.26 15.60 -17.49
N PRO A 107 0.00 15.71 -17.04
CA PRO A 107 -1.11 14.98 -17.66
C PRO A 107 -1.15 15.24 -19.17
N GLN A 108 -1.16 14.19 -19.99
CA GLN A 108 -1.40 14.34 -21.42
C GLN A 108 -2.87 14.73 -21.62
N SER A 109 -3.10 15.96 -22.06
CA SER A 109 -4.41 16.45 -22.49
C SER A 109 -4.89 15.61 -23.67
N THR A 110 -5.80 14.66 -23.41
CA THR A 110 -6.57 13.99 -24.46
C THR A 110 -7.88 14.75 -24.61
N GLY A 111 -7.92 15.70 -25.54
CA GLY A 111 -9.15 16.46 -25.83
C GLY A 111 -8.94 17.69 -26.70
N GLY A 112 -8.47 17.52 -27.94
CA GLY A 112 -8.84 18.44 -29.01
C GLY A 112 -10.29 18.18 -29.45
N PRO A 113 -11.04 19.19 -29.93
CA PRO A 113 -12.45 19.01 -30.29
C PRO A 113 -12.60 17.98 -31.42
N HIS A 114 -13.25 16.85 -31.12
CA HIS A 114 -13.74 15.93 -32.14
C HIS A 114 -14.97 16.56 -32.81
N VAL A 115 -14.74 17.21 -33.94
CA VAL A 115 -15.78 17.59 -34.90
C VAL A 115 -16.22 16.33 -35.65
N HIS A 116 -17.37 15.78 -35.28
CA HIS A 116 -18.26 15.02 -36.15
C HIS A 116 -19.70 15.41 -35.85
#